data_AF-A0A7S0HUS4-F1
#
_entry.id   AF-A0A7S0HUS4-F1
#
_cell.length_a   1.000
_cell.length_b   1.000
_cell.length_c   1.000
_cell.angle_alpha   90.00
_cell.angle_beta   90.00
_cell.angle_gamma   90.00
#
_symmetry.space_group_name_H-M   'P 1'
#
loop_
_entity.id
_entity.type
_entity.pdbx_description
1 polymer ?
#
loop_
_entity_poly.entity_id
_entity_poly.type
_entity_poly.pdbx_seq_one_letter_code
_entity_poly.pdbx_strand_id
1 'polypeptide(L)'
;STMPPFCTPSSAEVPTGDCGRGMAGYLFFILFYFGCNYIFLPLFVATLIDYFFEAEVESQSLFNGDDCETYANVWSEFDEEGDGRISIENLRPLVDRLAVNGHPA
;
A
#
# COMPACT_ATOMS: atom_id res chain seq x y z
N SER A 1 -31.09 23.20 4.36
CA SER A 1 -32.15 22.18 4.39
C SER A 1 -33.36 22.71 3.66
N THR A 2 -33.60 22.25 2.44
CA THR A 2 -34.68 22.74 1.57
C THR A 2 -36.03 22.41 2.21
N MET A 3 -36.78 23.45 2.60
CA MET A 3 -38.10 23.37 3.23
C MET A 3 -39.09 24.29 2.48
N PRO A 4 -40.41 24.05 2.56
CA PRO A 4 -41.40 24.94 1.95
C PRO A 4 -41.24 26.39 2.45
N PRO A 5 -41.39 27.42 1.60
CA PRO A 5 -41.88 27.41 0.21
C PRO A 5 -40.83 27.10 -0.87
N PHE A 6 -39.59 26.75 -0.50
CA PHE A 6 -38.48 26.53 -1.44
C PHE A 6 -38.39 25.10 -1.99
N CYS A 7 -39.39 24.27 -1.70
CA CYS A 7 -39.56 22.92 -2.22
C CYS A 7 -41.05 22.53 -2.19
N THR A 8 -41.42 21.59 -3.03
CA THR A 8 -42.72 20.94 -3.14
C THR A 8 -42.71 19.63 -2.35
N PRO A 9 -43.53 19.49 -1.28
CA PRO A 9 -43.63 18.24 -0.55
C PRO A 9 -44.30 17.15 -1.39
N SER A 10 -44.12 15.89 -0.98
CA SER A 10 -44.83 14.76 -1.59
C SER A 10 -46.35 14.96 -1.49
N SER A 11 -47.03 14.84 -2.62
CA SER A 11 -48.48 14.97 -2.78
C SER A 11 -49.00 13.96 -3.80
N ALA A 12 -50.32 13.88 -3.98
CA ALA A 12 -50.93 13.01 -4.99
C ALA A 12 -50.50 13.37 -6.43
N GLU A 13 -50.18 14.65 -6.68
CA GLU A 13 -49.71 15.16 -7.97
C GLU A 13 -48.19 15.02 -8.12
N VAL A 14 -47.45 15.05 -7.01
CA VAL A 14 -45.99 14.91 -6.98
C VAL A 14 -45.61 13.87 -5.91
N PRO A 15 -45.65 12.56 -6.22
CA PRO A 15 -45.50 11.51 -5.22
C PRO A 15 -44.16 11.52 -4.47
N THR A 16 -43.10 12.01 -5.11
CA THR A 16 -41.76 11.98 -4.52
C THR A 16 -41.41 13.25 -3.73
N GLY A 17 -41.99 14.40 -4.10
CA GLY A 17 -41.55 15.72 -3.64
C GLY A 17 -40.07 16.00 -3.94
N ASP A 18 -39.60 17.21 -3.63
CA ASP A 18 -38.18 17.62 -3.76
C ASP A 18 -37.62 18.26 -2.47
N CYS A 19 -38.36 18.16 -1.36
CA CYS A 19 -37.91 18.68 -0.08
C CYS A 19 -36.78 17.86 0.54
N GLY A 20 -35.83 18.56 1.16
CA GLY A 20 -34.70 17.94 1.84
C GLY A 20 -35.07 17.38 3.21
N ARG A 21 -34.29 16.42 3.70
CA ARG A 21 -34.45 15.87 5.06
C ARG A 21 -33.64 16.72 6.04
N GLY A 22 -34.29 17.65 6.75
CA GLY A 22 -33.62 18.65 7.61
C GLY A 22 -32.58 18.08 8.57
N MET A 23 -33.01 17.37 9.62
CA MET A 23 -32.10 16.81 10.63
C MET A 23 -31.30 15.61 10.13
N ALA A 24 -31.93 14.71 9.36
CA ALA A 24 -31.25 13.51 8.88
C ALA A 24 -30.13 13.83 7.87
N GLY A 25 -30.35 14.83 6.99
CA GLY A 25 -29.32 15.30 6.06
C GLY A 25 -28.14 15.92 6.80
N TYR A 26 -28.40 16.76 7.81
CA TYR A 26 -27.35 17.37 8.62
C TYR A 26 -26.47 16.32 9.32
N LEU A 27 -27.09 15.34 9.99
CA LEU A 27 -26.37 14.25 10.65
C LEU A 27 -25.58 13.41 9.65
N PHE A 28 -26.16 13.09 8.49
CA PHE A 28 -25.47 12.35 7.43
C PHE A 28 -24.20 13.09 6.97
N PHE A 29 -24.31 14.36 6.63
CA PHE A 29 -23.15 15.14 6.16
C PHE A 29 -22.08 15.31 7.22
N ILE A 30 -22.47 15.47 8.49
CA ILE A 30 -21.52 15.53 9.60
C ILE A 30 -20.77 14.21 9.75
N LEU A 31 -21.49 13.10 9.86
CA LEU A 31 -20.87 11.78 10.01
C LEU A 31 -19.96 11.45 8.83
N PHE A 32 -20.40 11.78 7.62
CA PHE A 32 -19.61 11.62 6.41
C PHE A 32 -18.37 12.50 6.43
N TYR A 33 -18.47 13.78 6.81
CA TYR A 33 -17.35 14.70 6.91
C TYR A 33 -16.28 14.18 7.89
N PHE A 34 -16.71 13.75 9.09
CA PHE A 34 -15.80 13.17 10.07
C PHE A 34 -15.18 11.86 9.56
N GLY A 35 -15.97 10.99 8.94
CA GLY A 35 -15.46 9.76 8.33
C GLY A 35 -14.39 10.02 7.26
N CYS A 36 -14.62 10.98 6.36
CA CYS A 36 -13.65 11.33 5.33
C CYS A 36 -12.37 11.95 5.90
N ASN A 37 -12.48 12.91 6.81
CA ASN A 37 -11.32 13.64 7.32
C ASN A 37 -10.46 12.82 8.29
N TYR A 38 -11.08 11.93 9.08
CA TYR A 38 -10.37 11.23 10.15
C TYR A 38 -10.13 9.75 9.88
N ILE A 39 -10.85 9.15 8.92
CA ILE A 39 -10.70 7.73 8.58
C ILE A 39 -10.17 7.57 7.17
N PHE A 40 -10.95 7.93 6.15
CA PHE A 40 -10.60 7.61 4.76
C PHE A 40 -9.35 8.36 4.27
N LEU A 41 -9.27 9.67 4.49
CA LEU A 41 -8.16 10.47 4.01
C LEU A 41 -6.84 10.11 4.72
N PRO A 42 -6.78 9.99 6.06
CA PRO A 42 -5.53 9.60 6.74
C PRO A 42 -5.09 8.18 6.37
N LEU A 43 -6.02 7.22 6.23
CA LEU A 43 -5.69 5.87 5.79
C LEU A 43 -5.13 5.86 4.36
N PHE A 44 -5.76 6.60 3.44
CA PHE A 44 -5.28 6.72 2.07
C PHE A 44 -3.88 7.33 2.01
N VAL A 45 -3.63 8.40 2.77
CA VAL A 45 -2.30 9.02 2.87
C VAL A 45 -1.28 8.05 3.43
N ALA A 46 -1.63 7.27 4.46
CA ALA A 46 -0.73 6.25 5.02
C ALA A 46 -0.36 5.18 3.99
N THR A 47 -1.35 4.58 3.32
CA THR A 47 -1.10 3.58 2.26
C THR A 47 -0.28 4.17 1.11
N LEU A 48 -0.51 5.44 0.75
CA LEU A 48 0.26 6.13 -0.27
C LEU A 48 1.72 6.31 0.15
N ILE A 49 1.96 6.73 1.40
CA ILE A 49 3.32 6.87 1.95
C ILE A 49 4.01 5.51 1.97
N ASP A 50 3.33 4.45 2.39
CA ASP A 50 3.90 3.10 2.42
C ASP A 50 4.27 2.62 1.01
N TYR A 51 3.41 2.87 0.02
CA TYR A 51 3.72 2.58 -1.39
C TYR A 51 4.97 3.32 -1.88
N PHE A 52 5.09 4.62 -1.57
CA PHE A 52 6.28 5.39 -1.95
C PHE A 52 7.51 5.00 -1.16
N PHE A 53 7.38 4.68 0.13
CA PHE A 53 8.46 4.22 0.96
C PHE A 53 8.99 2.88 0.46
N GLU A 54 8.12 1.94 0.07
CA GLU A 54 8.53 0.68 -0.54
C GLU A 54 9.27 0.91 -1.86
N ALA A 55 8.75 1.78 -2.73
CA ALA A 55 9.40 2.14 -3.99
C ALA A 55 10.75 2.87 -3.77
N GLU A 56 10.86 3.73 -2.77
CA GLU A 56 12.10 4.42 -2.43
C GLU A 56 13.11 3.49 -1.75
N VAL A 57 12.65 2.61 -0.86
CA VAL A 57 13.48 1.57 -0.23
C VAL A 57 14.02 0.63 -1.30
N GLU A 58 13.28 0.25 -2.33
CA GLU A 58 13.87 -0.51 -3.44
C GLU A 58 15.06 0.24 -4.06
N SER A 59 14.91 1.56 -4.28
CA SER A 59 15.96 2.41 -4.88
C SER A 59 17.13 2.78 -3.96
N GLN A 60 16.93 2.79 -2.64
CA GLN A 60 17.94 3.15 -1.61
C GLN A 60 18.42 1.95 -0.79
N SER A 61 17.83 0.76 -1.01
CA SER A 61 18.20 -0.44 -0.29
C SER A 61 19.66 -0.76 -0.56
N LEU A 62 20.38 -1.04 0.52
CA LEU A 62 21.77 -1.49 0.48
C LEU A 62 21.93 -2.84 -0.25
N PHE A 63 20.82 -3.55 -0.49
CA PHE A 63 20.73 -4.81 -1.23
C PHE A 63 19.66 -4.61 -2.31
N ASN A 64 20.10 -4.24 -3.50
CA ASN A 64 19.21 -4.04 -4.64
C ASN A 64 18.63 -5.41 -5.07
N GLY A 65 17.51 -5.44 -5.80
CA GLY A 65 16.94 -6.70 -6.31
C GLY A 65 17.95 -7.56 -7.08
N ASP A 66 18.89 -6.91 -7.77
CA ASP A 66 20.01 -7.52 -8.50
C ASP A 66 21.02 -8.25 -7.59
N ASP A 67 21.23 -7.80 -6.35
CA ASP A 67 22.16 -8.43 -5.40
C ASP A 67 21.58 -9.75 -4.87
N CYS A 68 20.26 -9.79 -4.65
CA CYS A 68 19.53 -11.02 -4.29
C CYS A 68 19.58 -12.04 -5.43
N GLU A 69 19.40 -11.61 -6.68
CA GLU A 69 19.52 -12.49 -7.84
C GLU A 69 20.95 -13.05 -7.98
N THR A 70 21.96 -12.19 -7.83
CA THR A 70 23.37 -12.59 -7.86
C THR A 70 23.69 -13.58 -6.74
N TYR A 71 23.21 -13.33 -5.52
CA TYR A 71 23.37 -14.25 -4.40
C TYR A 71 22.70 -15.60 -4.68
N ALA A 72 21.45 -15.60 -5.16
CA ALA A 72 20.71 -16.83 -5.45
C ALA A 72 21.39 -17.67 -6.54
N ASN A 73 21.89 -17.01 -7.60
CA ASN A 73 22.63 -17.67 -8.68
C ASN A 73 23.92 -18.31 -8.17
N VAL A 74 24.75 -17.58 -7.41
CA VAL A 74 25.98 -18.14 -6.83
C VAL A 74 25.65 -19.23 -5.81
N TRP A 75 24.65 -19.03 -4.94
CA TRP A 75 24.22 -20.03 -3.94
C TRP A 75 23.83 -21.36 -4.59
N SER A 76 23.12 -21.33 -5.71
CA SER A 76 22.71 -22.55 -6.44
C SER A 76 23.87 -23.42 -6.94
N GLU A 77 25.08 -22.86 -7.09
CA GLU A 77 26.28 -23.62 -7.43
C GLU A 77 26.81 -24.44 -6.25
N PHE A 78 26.48 -24.04 -5.01
CA PHE A 78 26.98 -24.65 -3.78
C PHE A 78 25.93 -25.48 -3.03
N ASP A 79 24.65 -25.26 -3.32
CA ASP A 79 23.49 -25.97 -2.79
C ASP A 79 22.68 -26.59 -3.95
N GLU A 80 23.28 -27.57 -4.63
CA GLU A 80 22.62 -28.28 -5.75
C GLU A 80 21.40 -29.10 -5.30
N GLU A 81 21.39 -29.55 -4.04
CA GLU A 81 20.30 -30.35 -3.47
C GLU A 81 19.12 -29.49 -2.98
N GLY A 82 19.32 -28.18 -2.83
CA GLY A 82 18.31 -27.23 -2.35
C GLY A 82 17.94 -27.44 -0.88
N ASP A 83 18.88 -27.93 -0.06
CA ASP A 83 18.64 -28.21 1.35
C ASP A 83 18.78 -26.94 2.23
N GLY A 84 19.22 -25.84 1.64
CA GLY A 84 19.43 -24.55 2.27
C GLY A 84 20.67 -24.51 3.15
N ARG A 85 21.63 -25.43 2.95
CA ARG A 85 22.83 -25.58 3.78
C ARG A 85 24.06 -25.78 2.91
N ILE A 86 25.19 -25.31 3.42
CA ILE A 86 26.49 -25.56 2.80
C ILE A 86 27.46 -26.07 3.85
N SER A 87 28.40 -26.90 3.42
CA SER A 87 29.51 -27.30 4.28
C SER A 87 30.39 -26.09 4.60
N ILE A 88 30.96 -26.06 5.81
CA ILE A 88 31.76 -24.92 6.28
C ILE A 88 33.03 -24.69 5.44
N GLU A 89 33.53 -25.75 4.79
CA GLU A 89 34.65 -25.67 3.84
C GLU A 89 34.28 -24.91 2.55
N ASN A 90 33.00 -24.90 2.18
CA ASN A 90 32.48 -24.18 1.01
C ASN A 90 32.12 -22.71 1.34
N LEU A 91 32.12 -22.32 2.61
CA LEU A 91 31.79 -20.96 3.03
C LEU A 91 32.77 -19.92 2.45
N ARG A 92 34.08 -20.20 2.51
CA ARG A 92 35.10 -19.29 1.95
C ARG A 92 35.01 -19.21 0.42
N PRO A 93 34.97 -20.33 -0.33
CA PRO A 93 34.71 -20.34 -1.76
C PRO A 93 33.47 -19.55 -2.18
N LEU A 94 32.36 -19.68 -1.44
CA LEU A 94 31.13 -18.92 -1.68
C LEU A 94 31.37 -17.41 -1.56
N VAL A 95 31.99 -16.96 -0.46
CA VAL A 95 32.29 -15.53 -0.24
C VAL A 95 33.21 -14.98 -1.32
N ASP A 96 34.23 -15.73 -1.71
CA ASP A 96 35.15 -15.32 -2.78
C ASP A 96 34.42 -15.20 -4.13
N ARG A 97 33.49 -16.12 -4.44
CA ARG A 97 32.64 -16.05 -5.65
C ARG A 97 31.69 -14.86 -5.62
N LEU A 98 31.08 -14.57 -4.47
CA LEU A 98 30.19 -13.40 -4.32
C LEU A 98 30.97 -12.09 -4.48
N ALA A 99 32.21 -12.02 -3.98
CA ALA A 99 33.05 -10.83 -4.10
C ALA A 99 33.46 -10.53 -5.56
N VAL A 100 33.52 -11.55 -6.43
CA VAL A 100 33.84 -11.38 -7.86
C VAL A 100 32.60 -11.02 -8.68
N ASN A 101 31.44 -11.55 -8.33
CA ASN A 101 30.21 -11.38 -9.10
C ASN A 101 29.30 -10.24 -8.60
N GLY A 102 29.47 -9.77 -7.36
CA GLY A 102 28.68 -8.68 -6.78
C GLY A 102 29.16 -7.28 -7.21
N HIS A 103 28.28 -6.28 -7.07
CA HIS A 103 28.64 -4.89 -7.32
C HIS A 103 29.69 -4.40 -6.30
N PRO A 104 30.66 -3.53 -6.68
CA PRO A 104 31.53 -2.91 -5.70
C PRO A 104 30.70 -2.06 -4.73
N ALA A 105 30.83 -2.35 -3.44
CA ALA A 105 30.26 -1.55 -2.35
C ALA A 105 30.83 -0.13 -2.31
#